data_AF-A0A0C9ZMI6-F1
#
_entry.id   AF-A0A0C9ZMI6-F1
#
_cell.length_a   1.000
_cell.length_b   1.000
_cell.length_c   1.000
_cell.angle_alpha   90.00
_cell.angle_beta   90.00
_cell.angle_gamma   90.00
#
_symmetry.space_group_name_H-M   'P 1'
#
loop_
_entity.id
_entity.type
_entity.pdbx_description
1 polymer ?
#
loop_
_entity_poly.entity_id
_entity_poly.type
_entity_poly.pdbx_seq_one_letter_code
_entity_poly.pdbx_strand_id
1 'polypeptide(L)'
;MTWHSIIKGKACEILTQFYNIGKHHSDTENQSEAQMLIRGAVFLRDGVDAEGSTNNMAHPALAALITYFFYAPLSLSITFPEVFSCKVLKVALCLCATLDEYTQTGTHQDRPFEYIGYSRVFTNFLDMQHQLDLVPKHASKMKALHITWVTSGG
;
A
#
# COMPACT_ATOMS: atom_id res chain seq x y z
N MET A 1 9.45 -18.46 -8.19
CA MET A 1 8.78 -17.15 -7.98
C MET A 1 8.33 -17.10 -6.53
N THR A 2 8.73 -16.09 -5.76
CA THR A 2 8.35 -15.97 -4.34
C THR A 2 7.08 -15.14 -4.21
N TRP A 3 6.33 -15.29 -3.11
CA TRP A 3 5.17 -14.44 -2.83
C TRP A 3 5.54 -12.94 -2.85
N HIS A 4 6.75 -12.59 -2.43
CA HIS A 4 7.28 -11.23 -2.47
C HIS A 4 7.34 -10.66 -3.89
N SER A 5 7.91 -11.39 -4.85
CA SER A 5 8.00 -10.94 -6.24
C SER A 5 6.61 -10.80 -6.88
N ILE A 6 5.66 -11.68 -6.54
CA ILE A 6 4.27 -11.56 -7.03
C ILE A 6 3.63 -10.29 -6.47
N ILE A 7 3.79 -10.04 -5.16
CA ILE A 7 3.22 -8.84 -4.53
C ILE A 7 3.85 -7.58 -5.13
N LYS A 8 5.17 -7.51 -5.26
CA LYS A 8 5.87 -6.35 -5.83
C LYS A 8 5.48 -6.10 -7.27
N GLY A 9 5.42 -7.14 -8.09
CA GLY A 9 4.96 -7.03 -9.47
C GLY A 9 3.55 -6.45 -9.56
N LYS A 10 2.63 -6.94 -8.73
CA LYS A 10 1.26 -6.43 -8.70
C LYS A 10 1.15 -5.03 -8.09
N ALA A 11 1.95 -4.72 -7.07
CA ALA A 11 2.04 -3.39 -6.50
C ALA A 11 2.55 -2.38 -7.53
N CYS A 12 3.58 -2.73 -8.31
CA CYS A 12 4.06 -1.92 -9.42
C CYS A 12 2.97 -1.73 -10.47
N GLU A 13 2.28 -2.80 -10.91
CA GLU A 13 1.18 -2.70 -11.87
C GLU A 13 0.11 -1.70 -11.40
N ILE A 14 -0.36 -1.83 -10.16
CA ILE A 14 -1.37 -0.94 -9.59
C ILE A 14 -0.83 0.48 -9.43
N LEU A 15 0.41 0.68 -8.97
CA LEU A 15 1.00 2.01 -8.87
C LEU A 15 0.96 2.74 -10.22
N THR A 16 1.32 2.06 -11.32
CA THR A 16 1.28 2.66 -12.66
C THR A 16 -0.14 2.97 -13.18
N GLN A 17 -1.19 2.41 -12.57
CA GLN A 17 -2.58 2.71 -12.91
C GLN A 17 -3.12 3.96 -12.19
N PHE A 18 -2.62 4.23 -10.99
CA PHE A 18 -3.13 5.29 -10.12
C PHE A 18 -2.21 6.51 -10.01
N TYR A 19 -0.93 6.36 -10.35
CA TYR A 19 0.07 7.41 -10.25
C TYR A 19 0.81 7.57 -11.57
N ASN A 20 1.37 8.76 -11.76
CA ASN A 20 2.16 9.12 -12.93
C ASN A 20 3.59 8.56 -12.82
N ILE A 21 3.69 7.24 -12.71
CA ILE A 21 4.93 6.49 -12.50
C ILE A 21 5.00 5.32 -13.47
N GLY A 22 6.21 4.96 -13.90
CA GLY A 22 6.46 3.78 -14.73
C GLY A 22 7.30 4.05 -15.97
N LYS A 23 7.25 3.11 -16.93
CA LYS A 23 8.19 3.05 -18.06
C LYS A 23 8.04 4.17 -19.09
N HIS A 24 6.96 4.95 -19.02
CA HIS A 24 6.70 6.06 -19.93
C HIS A 24 7.23 7.41 -19.43
N HIS A 25 7.80 7.43 -18.22
CA HIS A 25 8.38 8.60 -17.58
C HIS A 25 9.89 8.50 -17.51
N SER A 26 10.57 9.64 -17.40
CA SER A 26 11.99 9.65 -17.11
C SER A 26 12.28 9.16 -15.69
N ASP A 27 13.52 8.73 -15.46
CA ASP A 27 13.96 8.32 -14.12
C ASP A 27 13.75 9.44 -13.09
N THR A 28 14.00 10.69 -13.49
CA THR A 28 13.84 11.88 -12.63
C THR A 28 12.38 12.17 -12.29
N GLU A 29 11.46 12.01 -13.25
CA GLU A 29 10.01 12.15 -13.02
C GLU A 29 9.52 11.08 -12.04
N ASN A 30 9.89 9.82 -12.28
CA ASN A 30 9.53 8.70 -11.41
C ASN A 30 10.09 8.88 -9.99
N GLN A 31 11.33 9.35 -9.84
CA GLN A 31 11.93 9.63 -8.54
C GLN A 31 11.16 10.72 -7.80
N SER A 32 10.83 11.82 -8.48
CA SER A 32 10.09 12.93 -7.89
C SER A 32 8.71 12.48 -7.41
N GLU A 33 7.98 11.74 -8.25
CA GLU A 33 6.66 11.23 -7.92
C GLU A 33 6.71 10.24 -6.74
N ALA A 34 7.65 9.29 -6.77
CA ALA A 34 7.81 8.34 -5.68
C ALA A 34 8.17 9.01 -4.34
N GLN A 35 9.03 10.03 -4.37
CA GLN A 35 9.37 10.81 -3.18
C GLN A 35 8.16 11.55 -2.62
N MET A 36 7.34 12.16 -3.50
CA MET A 36 6.10 12.81 -3.11
C MET A 36 5.12 11.84 -2.44
N LEU A 37 4.96 10.64 -3.02
CA LEU A 37 4.06 9.62 -2.51
C LEU A 37 4.48 9.08 -1.14
N ILE A 38 5.78 8.82 -0.95
CA ILE A 38 6.34 8.39 0.34
C ILE A 38 6.22 9.51 1.38
N ARG A 39 6.45 10.76 0.99
CA ARG A 39 6.42 11.90 1.91
C ARG A 39 5.02 12.04 2.52
N GLY A 40 4.95 11.92 3.85
CA GLY A 40 3.67 12.00 4.57
C GLY A 40 2.73 10.81 4.36
N ALA A 41 3.21 9.74 3.71
CA ALA A 41 2.44 8.54 3.35
C ALA A 41 1.17 8.85 2.55
N VAL A 42 1.29 9.75 1.56
CA VAL A 42 0.18 10.13 0.66
C VAL A 42 -0.37 8.89 -0.05
N PHE A 43 0.48 7.93 -0.39
CA PHE A 43 0.05 6.70 -1.05
C PHE A 43 -0.93 5.83 -0.24
N LEU A 44 -1.05 6.08 1.08
CA LEU A 44 -2.03 5.43 1.93
C LEU A 44 -3.36 6.18 1.98
N ARG A 45 -3.34 7.49 1.77
CA ARG A 45 -4.44 8.39 2.09
C ARG A 45 -5.11 8.88 0.83
N ASP A 46 -6.43 8.79 0.80
CA ASP A 46 -7.23 9.41 -0.25
C ASP A 46 -7.55 10.88 0.09
N GLY A 47 -6.52 11.67 0.40
CA GLY A 47 -6.68 13.05 0.85
C GLY A 47 -7.36 13.20 2.24
N VAL A 48 -8.17 14.25 2.37
CA VAL A 48 -8.91 14.62 3.59
C VAL A 48 -10.42 14.73 3.31
N ASP A 49 -11.24 14.55 4.35
CA ASP A 49 -12.68 14.76 4.29
C ASP A 49 -13.06 16.25 4.37
N ALA A 50 -14.37 16.53 4.24
CA ALA A 50 -14.93 17.87 4.32
C ALA A 50 -14.63 18.59 5.66
N GLU A 51 -14.35 17.84 6.72
CA GLU A 51 -13.98 18.37 8.03
C GLU A 51 -12.45 18.45 8.23
N GLY A 52 -11.66 18.24 7.16
CA GLY A 52 -10.20 18.31 7.19
C GLY A 52 -9.50 17.12 7.85
N SER A 53 -10.22 16.05 8.19
CA SER A 53 -9.63 14.83 8.75
C SER A 53 -9.14 13.92 7.62
N THR A 54 -8.02 13.23 7.80
CA THR A 54 -7.53 12.28 6.79
C THR A 54 -8.55 11.19 6.50
N ASN A 55 -8.52 10.67 5.27
CA ASN A 55 -9.32 9.52 4.87
C ASN A 55 -8.69 8.17 5.28
N ASN A 56 -7.78 8.17 6.26
CA ASN A 56 -7.06 6.98 6.73
C ASN A 56 -6.35 6.25 5.59
N MET A 57 -6.41 4.92 5.57
CA MET A 57 -5.84 4.04 4.56
C MET A 57 -6.81 3.84 3.37
N ALA A 58 -7.45 4.91 2.88
CA ALA A 58 -8.50 4.83 1.86
C ALA A 58 -7.99 4.89 0.41
N HIS A 59 -6.69 5.09 0.17
CA HIS A 59 -6.24 5.34 -1.20
C HIS A 59 -6.68 4.22 -2.16
N PRO A 60 -7.27 4.53 -3.34
CA PRO A 60 -7.77 3.52 -4.27
C PRO A 60 -6.74 2.47 -4.69
N ALA A 61 -5.49 2.86 -4.91
CA ALA A 61 -4.38 1.93 -5.17
C ALA A 61 -4.19 0.89 -4.04
N LEU A 62 -4.28 1.32 -2.78
CA LEU A 62 -4.18 0.45 -1.62
C LEU A 62 -5.40 -0.48 -1.55
N ALA A 63 -6.60 0.05 -1.78
CA ALA A 63 -7.83 -0.73 -1.81
C ALA A 63 -7.80 -1.81 -2.90
N ALA A 64 -7.31 -1.49 -4.10
CA ALA A 64 -7.19 -2.44 -5.21
C ALA A 64 -6.24 -3.60 -4.87
N LEU A 65 -5.10 -3.31 -4.25
CA LEU A 65 -4.16 -4.35 -3.82
C LEU A 65 -4.72 -5.19 -2.67
N ILE A 66 -5.37 -4.58 -1.67
CA ILE A 66 -6.00 -5.31 -0.57
C ILE A 66 -7.08 -6.25 -1.13
N THR A 67 -7.90 -5.76 -2.06
CA THR A 67 -8.93 -6.57 -2.70
C THR A 67 -8.30 -7.75 -3.44
N TYR A 68 -7.29 -7.50 -4.27
CA TYR A 68 -6.58 -8.53 -5.03
C TYR A 68 -5.91 -9.58 -4.13
N PHE A 69 -5.20 -9.17 -3.08
CA PHE A 69 -4.42 -10.07 -2.25
C PHE A 69 -5.21 -10.80 -1.17
N PHE A 70 -6.38 -10.30 -0.75
CA PHE A 70 -7.10 -10.85 0.40
C PHE A 70 -8.56 -11.20 0.16
N TYR A 71 -9.19 -10.65 -0.87
CA TYR A 71 -10.63 -10.80 -1.07
C TYR A 71 -11.01 -11.38 -2.44
N ALA A 72 -10.09 -11.39 -3.41
CA ALA A 72 -10.32 -12.04 -4.70
C ALA A 72 -10.45 -13.59 -4.59
N PRO A 73 -11.15 -14.25 -5.52
CA PRO A 73 -11.34 -15.72 -5.50
C PRO A 73 -10.04 -16.55 -5.45
N LEU A 74 -8.95 -16.03 -6.02
CA LEU A 74 -7.62 -16.64 -6.01
C LEU A 74 -6.61 -15.78 -5.22
N SER A 75 -7.06 -15.23 -4.09
CA SER A 75 -6.24 -14.32 -3.30
C SER A 75 -4.97 -14.99 -2.75
N LEU A 76 -3.87 -14.25 -2.71
CA LEU A 76 -2.60 -14.74 -2.14
C LEU A 76 -2.72 -15.08 -0.66
N SER A 77 -3.66 -14.46 0.05
CA SER A 77 -3.94 -14.76 1.45
C SER A 77 -4.41 -16.19 1.70
N ILE A 78 -5.05 -16.82 0.71
CA ILE A 78 -5.44 -18.24 0.77
C ILE A 78 -4.21 -19.13 0.57
N THR A 79 -3.30 -18.73 -0.32
CA THR A 79 -2.09 -19.49 -0.63
C THR A 79 -1.03 -19.40 0.47
N PHE A 80 -0.95 -18.27 1.18
CA PHE A 80 0.07 -18.01 2.20
C PHE A 80 -0.53 -17.39 3.49
N PRO A 81 -1.48 -18.06 4.16
CA PRO A 81 -2.24 -17.48 5.27
C PRO A 81 -1.37 -16.98 6.43
N GLU A 82 -0.29 -17.67 6.75
CA GLU A 82 0.70 -17.28 7.76
C GLU A 82 1.41 -15.96 7.42
N VAL A 83 1.59 -15.71 6.12
CA VAL A 83 2.20 -14.49 5.59
C VAL A 83 1.20 -13.35 5.52
N PHE A 84 -0.11 -13.55 5.70
CA PHE A 84 -1.12 -12.54 5.38
C PHE A 84 -2.06 -12.14 6.54
N SER A 85 -1.69 -12.46 7.79
CA SER A 85 -2.47 -12.10 9.00
C SER A 85 -2.78 -10.61 9.18
N CYS A 86 -1.84 -9.70 8.85
CA CYS A 86 -1.98 -8.25 8.99
C CYS A 86 -2.20 -7.58 7.64
N LYS A 87 -3.42 -7.74 7.09
CA LYS A 87 -3.73 -7.52 5.69
C LYS A 87 -3.25 -6.16 5.15
N VAL A 88 -3.74 -5.09 5.75
CA VAL A 88 -3.52 -3.71 5.28
C VAL A 88 -2.06 -3.29 5.39
N LEU A 89 -1.42 -3.63 6.51
CA LEU A 89 -0.04 -3.22 6.81
C LEU A 89 0.97 -3.87 5.85
N LYS A 90 0.74 -5.12 5.46
CA LYS A 90 1.62 -5.83 4.52
C LYS A 90 1.55 -5.23 3.13
N VAL A 91 0.35 -4.84 2.67
CA VAL A 91 0.20 -4.15 1.38
C VAL A 91 0.82 -2.76 1.41
N ALA A 92 0.56 -1.99 2.48
CA ALA A 92 1.17 -0.68 2.68
C ALA A 92 2.71 -0.77 2.64
N LEU A 93 3.28 -1.80 3.28
CA LEU A 93 4.72 -2.03 3.28
C LEU A 93 5.26 -2.37 1.89
N CYS A 94 4.54 -3.19 1.13
CA CYS A 94 4.94 -3.53 -0.23
C CYS A 94 4.88 -2.33 -1.18
N LEU A 95 3.84 -1.50 -1.08
CA LEU A 95 3.76 -0.23 -1.81
C LEU A 95 4.93 0.69 -1.45
N CYS A 96 5.23 0.83 -0.16
CA CYS A 96 6.37 1.62 0.29
C CYS A 96 7.69 1.10 -0.30
N ALA A 97 7.88 -0.22 -0.33
CA ALA A 97 9.09 -0.82 -0.88
C ALA A 97 9.21 -0.63 -2.39
N THR A 98 8.10 -0.75 -3.12
CA THR A 98 8.09 -0.48 -4.57
C THR A 98 8.35 1.00 -4.86
N LEU A 99 7.77 1.92 -4.09
CA LEU A 99 8.04 3.35 -4.25
C LEU A 99 9.50 3.69 -3.91
N ASP A 100 10.08 3.09 -2.87
CA ASP A 100 11.48 3.31 -2.48
C ASP A 100 12.44 2.93 -3.62
N GLU A 101 12.19 1.85 -4.35
CA GLU A 101 13.00 1.48 -5.54
C GLU A 101 12.97 2.56 -6.62
N TYR A 102 11.79 3.12 -6.88
CA TYR A 102 11.65 4.25 -7.78
C TYR A 102 12.37 5.49 -7.25
N THR A 103 12.37 5.77 -5.94
CA THR A 103 13.13 6.91 -5.40
C THR A 103 14.64 6.77 -5.59
N GLN A 104 15.16 5.54 -5.59
CA GLN A 104 16.60 5.31 -5.70
C GLN A 104 17.07 5.37 -7.15
N THR A 105 16.30 4.84 -8.09
CA THR A 105 16.77 4.60 -9.47
C THR A 105 15.86 5.11 -10.57
N GLY A 106 14.68 5.63 -10.22
CA GLY A 106 13.67 6.05 -11.20
C GLY A 106 12.98 4.89 -11.91
N THR A 107 13.33 3.64 -11.57
CA THR A 107 12.76 2.44 -12.18
C THR A 107 12.39 1.41 -11.13
N HIS A 108 11.36 0.61 -11.40
CA HIS A 108 11.07 -0.57 -10.60
C HIS A 108 12.18 -1.60 -10.79
N GLN A 109 12.78 -2.03 -9.69
CA GLN A 109 13.76 -3.11 -9.70
C GLN A 109 13.15 -4.26 -8.89
N ASP A 110 13.21 -5.50 -9.40
CA ASP A 110 12.74 -6.67 -8.63
C ASP A 110 13.76 -7.03 -7.53
N ARG A 111 14.00 -6.10 -6.59
CA ARG A 111 14.90 -6.32 -5.47
C ARG A 111 14.22 -7.19 -4.43
N PRO A 112 14.96 -8.06 -3.74
CA PRO A 112 14.43 -8.77 -2.59
C PRO A 112 13.84 -7.80 -1.57
N PHE A 113 12.69 -8.17 -0.99
CA PHE A 113 12.15 -7.43 0.14
C PHE A 113 13.02 -7.69 1.38
N GLU A 114 13.62 -6.64 1.94
CA GLU A 114 14.45 -6.74 3.14
C GLU A 114 13.65 -6.29 4.37
N TYR A 115 13.10 -7.25 5.12
CA TYR A 115 12.34 -6.96 6.34
C TYR A 115 13.12 -6.08 7.33
N ILE A 116 14.43 -6.30 7.48
CA ILE A 116 15.27 -5.48 8.38
C ILE A 116 15.26 -4.02 7.94
N GLY A 117 15.43 -3.75 6.64
CA GLY A 117 15.41 -2.40 6.07
C GLY A 117 14.05 -1.70 6.23
N TYR A 118 12.95 -2.45 6.12
CA TYR A 118 11.59 -1.93 6.23
C TYR A 118 10.96 -2.07 7.62
N SER A 119 11.65 -2.66 8.59
CA SER A 119 11.13 -2.94 9.94
C SER A 119 10.64 -1.67 10.64
N ARG A 120 11.42 -0.59 10.56
CA ARG A 120 11.03 0.72 11.10
C ARG A 120 9.75 1.26 10.45
N VAL A 121 9.63 1.13 9.14
CA VAL A 121 8.43 1.56 8.38
C VAL A 121 7.22 0.73 8.80
N PHE A 122 7.39 -0.58 8.96
CA PHE A 122 6.34 -1.48 9.43
C PHE A 122 5.86 -1.13 10.84
N THR A 123 6.79 -0.87 11.78
CA THR A 123 6.44 -0.42 13.13
C THR A 123 5.71 0.93 13.12
N ASN A 124 6.11 1.86 12.25
CA ASN A 124 5.41 3.15 12.11
C ASN A 124 3.98 2.95 11.59
N PHE A 125 3.73 2.01 10.69
CA PHE A 125 2.36 1.70 10.26
C PHE A 125 1.54 1.01 11.34
N LEU A 126 2.15 0.17 12.17
CA LEU A 126 1.49 -0.40 13.34
C LEU A 126 1.05 0.68 14.33
N ASP A 127 1.95 1.62 14.66
CA ASP A 127 1.62 2.74 15.54
C ASP A 127 0.54 3.62 14.90
N MET A 128 0.66 3.95 13.61
CA MET A 128 -0.37 4.72 12.89
C MET A 128 -1.75 4.04 12.97
N GLN A 129 -1.82 2.73 12.72
CA GLN A 129 -3.07 1.97 12.82
C GLN A 129 -3.63 2.02 14.24
N HIS A 130 -2.79 1.83 15.26
CA HIS A 130 -3.19 1.94 16.66
C HIS A 130 -3.75 3.34 16.99
N GLN A 131 -3.10 4.41 16.53
CA GLN A 131 -3.59 5.77 16.74
C GLN A 131 -4.95 6.02 16.06
N LEU A 132 -5.15 5.47 14.85
CA LEU A 132 -6.45 5.56 14.16
C LEU A 132 -7.56 4.83 14.94
N ASP A 133 -7.24 3.69 15.55
CA ASP A 133 -8.20 2.89 16.32
C ASP A 133 -8.59 3.53 17.66
N LEU A 134 -7.71 4.36 18.24
CA LEU A 134 -8.00 5.12 19.46
C LEU A 134 -9.01 6.26 19.24
N VAL A 135 -9.14 6.77 18.01
CA VAL A 135 -10.06 7.88 17.70
C VAL A 135 -11.35 7.34 17.10
N PRO A 136 -12.52 7.46 17.76
CA PRO A 136 -13.77 6.82 17.31
C PRO A 136 -14.17 7.12 15.86
N LYS A 137 -13.95 8.36 15.39
CA LYS A 137 -14.19 8.77 14.00
C LYS A 137 -13.32 7.96 13.03
N HIS A 138 -12.02 7.88 13.29
CA HIS A 138 -11.07 7.16 12.44
C HIS A 138 -11.27 5.64 12.50
N ALA A 139 -11.54 5.09 13.68
CA ALA A 139 -11.91 3.68 13.84
C ALA A 139 -13.15 3.31 13.01
N SER A 140 -14.18 4.17 13.01
CA SER A 140 -15.40 3.96 12.23
C SER A 140 -15.13 4.02 10.72
N LYS A 141 -14.30 4.95 10.26
CA LYS A 141 -13.84 5.02 8.87
C LYS A 141 -13.07 3.76 8.45
N MET A 142 -12.15 3.26 9.26
CA MET A 142 -11.40 2.02 8.96
C MET A 142 -12.33 0.80 8.84
N LYS A 143 -13.35 0.70 9.70
CA LYS A 143 -14.37 -0.35 9.60
C LYS A 143 -15.15 -0.26 8.29
N ALA A 144 -15.57 0.95 7.90
CA ALA A 144 -16.26 1.17 6.63
C ALA A 144 -15.39 0.76 5.43
N LEU A 145 -14.12 1.17 5.41
CA LEU A 145 -13.16 0.77 4.37
C LEU A 145 -13.02 -0.75 4.28
N HIS A 146 -12.92 -1.44 5.41
CA HIS A 146 -12.84 -2.90 5.43
C HIS A 146 -14.07 -3.54 4.80
N ILE A 147 -15.29 -3.05 5.12
CA ILE A 147 -16.52 -3.55 4.49
C ILE A 147 -16.49 -3.32 2.97
N THR A 148 -16.03 -2.15 2.52
CA THR A 148 -15.89 -1.84 1.08
C THR A 148 -14.90 -2.79 0.39
N TRP A 149 -13.74 -3.07 0.99
CA TRP A 149 -12.76 -3.99 0.41
C TRP A 149 -13.28 -5.42 0.29
N VAL A 150 -14.02 -5.89 1.30
CA VAL A 150 -14.63 -7.22 1.29
C VAL A 150 -15.68 -7.33 0.19
N THR A 151 -16.54 -6.32 0.07
CA THR A 151 -17.64 -6.31 -0.92
C THR A 151 -17.16 -6.12 -2.36
N SER A 152 -16.01 -5.46 -2.57
CA SER A 152 -15.42 -5.25 -3.90
C SER A 152 -14.64 -6.46 -4.43
N GLY A 153 -14.32 -7.44 -3.58
CA GLY A 153 -13.57 -8.65 -3.97
C GLY A 153 -14.42 -9.83 -4.42
N GLY A 154 -15.75 -9.72 -4.31
CA GLY A 154 -16.73 -10.76 -4.63
C GLY A 154 -17.19 -10.76 -6.08
#